data_AF-A0A1R1XRJ3-F1
#
_entry.id   AF-A0A1R1XRJ3-F1
#
_cell.length_a   1.000
_cell.length_b   1.000
_cell.length_c   1.000
_cell.angle_alpha   90.00
_cell.angle_beta   90.00
_cell.angle_gamma   90.00
#
_symmetry.space_group_name_H-M   'P 1'
#
loop_
_entity.id
_entity.type
_entity.pdbx_description
1 polymer ?
#
loop_
_entity_poly.entity_id
_entity_poly.type
_entity_poly.pdbx_seq_one_letter_code
_entity_poly.pdbx_strand_id
1 'polypeptide(L)'
;MNLKKITEIFLSPFAGEDCTSGIKPYLLLELQVMSILCEIKNKINWAQKIKSDEIRSSWIQELSAEFSHIVIKSAFDELDRCVDKISEGEVLPGPVDRTYTSDTIIPLNLQNDLINQAKKLENVPEEDLDWHPGSKKQVLDLVHPSLFPVIFGETRAIANSVEPNEVECWKSAIGTGKVENVKSKSPKDFQIYLPFFIENSQESNYYSYKYQWLPSEVEIDSKGKAKIVSYINNLHPDIHQELYITIEKIFERIIPLIQNTLTDCISTTIDNLSPRLNKDNYYNESFNDFVNRVCTPESLLTDEESI
;
A
#
# COMPACT_ATOMS: atom_id res chain seq x y z
N MET A 1 33.22 -10.94 -6.71
CA MET A 1 33.11 -9.66 -7.45
C MET A 1 32.74 -8.60 -6.43
N ASN A 2 33.39 -7.43 -6.44
CA ASN A 2 33.13 -6.35 -5.49
C ASN A 2 31.63 -6.03 -5.49
N LEU A 3 30.93 -6.33 -4.40
CA LEU A 3 29.70 -5.63 -4.05
C LEU A 3 30.04 -4.15 -4.17
N LYS A 4 29.52 -3.48 -5.19
CA LYS A 4 29.36 -2.02 -5.11
C LYS A 4 28.47 -1.87 -3.89
N LYS A 5 29.09 -1.62 -2.73
CA LYS A 5 28.41 -1.26 -1.49
C LYS A 5 27.41 -0.21 -1.92
N ILE A 6 26.13 -0.52 -1.85
CA ILE A 6 25.10 0.51 -1.82
C ILE A 6 25.44 1.29 -0.55
N THR A 7 26.16 2.39 -0.73
CA THR A 7 26.64 3.27 0.35
C THR A 7 25.52 4.19 0.84
N GLU A 8 24.39 4.19 0.15
CA GLU A 8 23.21 4.94 0.53
C GLU A 8 22.47 4.16 1.61
N ILE A 9 22.43 4.75 2.81
CA ILE A 9 21.55 4.31 3.88
C ILE A 9 20.13 4.66 3.44
N PHE A 10 19.41 3.70 2.87
CA PHE A 10 17.98 3.84 2.66
C PHE A 10 17.30 3.79 4.02
N LEU A 11 16.70 4.91 4.44
CA LEU A 11 15.85 4.94 5.61
C LEU A 11 14.63 4.06 5.32
N SER A 12 14.44 3.05 6.16
CA SER A 12 13.28 2.16 6.03
C SER A 12 12.02 2.92 6.46
N PRO A 13 10.93 2.89 5.67
CA PRO A 13 9.62 3.38 6.13
C PRO A 13 9.02 2.43 7.19
N PHE A 14 9.54 1.21 7.30
CA PHE A 14 9.14 0.22 8.28
C PHE A 14 9.99 0.40 9.53
N ALA A 15 9.32 0.63 10.67
CA ALA A 15 10.00 0.70 11.95
C ALA A 15 10.33 -0.72 12.43
N GLY A 16 11.61 -0.95 12.71
CA GLY A 16 12.17 -2.29 12.94
C GLY A 16 12.48 -2.61 14.41
N GLU A 17 12.16 -1.72 15.35
CA GLU A 17 12.76 -1.74 16.69
C GLU A 17 11.71 -1.53 17.81
N ASP A 18 11.06 -2.60 18.25
CA ASP A 18 10.20 -2.60 19.46
C ASP A 18 8.96 -1.66 19.41
N CYS A 19 8.07 -1.75 20.39
CA CYS A 19 6.85 -0.95 20.50
C CYS A 19 7.11 0.57 20.66
N THR A 20 8.38 0.97 20.77
CA THR A 20 8.82 2.37 20.89
C THR A 20 9.36 2.95 19.58
N SER A 21 9.74 2.14 18.58
CA SER A 21 10.02 2.62 17.24
C SER A 21 8.77 2.45 16.36
N GLY A 22 7.98 3.50 16.28
CA GLY A 22 6.78 3.51 15.47
C GLY A 22 6.34 4.93 15.18
N ILE A 23 5.33 5.06 14.33
CA ILE A 23 4.64 6.33 14.16
C ILE A 23 4.09 6.73 15.53
N LYS A 24 4.41 7.95 15.98
CA LYS A 24 3.88 8.48 17.25
C LYS A 24 2.34 8.40 17.20
N PRO A 25 1.67 7.97 18.28
CA PRO A 25 0.22 7.90 18.29
C PRO A 25 -0.38 9.28 18.01
N TYR A 26 -1.43 9.31 17.20
CA TYR A 26 -2.19 10.53 16.93
C TYR A 26 -3.10 10.85 18.11
N LEU A 27 -3.25 12.14 18.40
CA LEU A 27 -4.20 12.62 19.39
C LEU A 27 -5.64 12.54 18.84
N LEU A 28 -6.63 12.49 19.73
CA LEU A 28 -8.05 12.37 19.32
C LEU A 28 -8.49 13.47 18.35
N LEU A 29 -8.06 14.72 18.58
CA LEU A 29 -8.33 15.84 17.67
C LEU A 29 -7.69 15.63 16.29
N GLU A 30 -6.50 15.03 16.23
CA GLU A 30 -5.82 14.74 14.96
C GLU A 30 -6.54 13.62 14.20
N LEU A 31 -7.02 12.59 14.90
CA LEU A 31 -7.85 11.53 14.33
C LEU A 31 -9.17 12.08 13.77
N GLN A 32 -9.80 13.03 14.46
CA GLN A 32 -10.99 13.71 13.95
C GLN A 32 -10.68 14.54 12.68
N VAL A 33 -9.55 15.26 12.65
CA VAL A 33 -9.09 15.94 11.42
C VAL A 33 -8.85 14.93 10.29
N MET A 34 -8.19 13.80 10.57
CA MET A 34 -7.98 12.72 9.59
C MET A 34 -9.30 12.17 9.05
N SER A 35 -10.32 12.02 9.89
CA SER A 35 -11.65 11.58 9.49
C SER A 35 -12.27 12.53 8.46
N ILE A 36 -12.31 13.83 8.76
CA ILE A 36 -12.83 14.86 7.83
C ILE A 36 -12.06 14.85 6.50
N LEU A 37 -10.73 14.76 6.56
CA LEU A 37 -9.90 14.70 5.35
C LEU A 37 -10.21 13.47 4.52
N CYS A 38 -10.37 12.30 5.15
CA CYS A 38 -10.72 11.05 4.47
C CYS A 38 -12.09 11.18 3.77
N GLU A 39 -13.10 11.71 4.47
CA GLU A 39 -14.43 11.89 3.91
C GLU A 39 -14.44 12.86 2.72
N ILE A 40 -13.76 14.00 2.82
CA ILE A 40 -13.72 14.98 1.75
C ILE A 40 -12.91 14.46 0.56
N LYS A 41 -11.74 13.87 0.78
CA LYS A 41 -10.87 13.37 -0.30
C LYS A 41 -11.46 12.18 -1.05
N ASN A 42 -12.40 11.43 -0.44
CA ASN A 42 -13.18 10.39 -1.13
C ASN A 42 -14.22 10.95 -2.11
N LYS A 43 -14.56 12.25 -2.03
CA LYS A 43 -15.54 12.85 -2.94
C LYS A 43 -14.88 13.03 -4.32
N ILE A 44 -15.59 12.60 -5.36
CA ILE A 44 -15.19 12.83 -6.75
C ILE A 44 -14.95 14.34 -6.97
N ASN A 45 -13.80 14.68 -7.56
CA ASN A 45 -13.38 16.06 -7.85
C ASN A 45 -13.34 16.97 -6.62
N TRP A 46 -13.00 16.45 -5.43
CA TRP A 46 -12.94 17.24 -4.19
C TRP A 46 -12.02 18.46 -4.34
N ALA A 47 -10.87 18.31 -5.01
CA ALA A 47 -9.87 19.36 -5.17
C ALA A 47 -10.37 20.55 -6.00
N GLN A 48 -11.32 20.33 -6.91
CA GLN A 48 -12.01 21.38 -7.64
C GLN A 48 -13.15 21.95 -6.80
N LYS A 49 -13.93 21.08 -6.15
CA LYS A 49 -15.11 21.45 -5.35
C LYS A 49 -14.79 22.31 -4.14
N ILE A 50 -13.66 22.05 -3.47
CA ILE A 50 -13.23 22.79 -2.27
C ILE A 50 -12.94 24.27 -2.56
N LYS A 51 -12.81 24.67 -3.83
CA LYS A 51 -12.64 26.07 -4.26
C LYS A 51 -13.97 26.86 -4.34
N SER A 52 -15.12 26.20 -4.26
CA SER A 52 -16.44 26.87 -4.26
C SER A 52 -16.88 27.19 -2.84
N ASP A 53 -17.16 28.46 -2.58
CA ASP A 53 -17.63 28.93 -1.27
C ASP A 53 -18.97 28.29 -0.88
N GLU A 54 -19.85 28.05 -1.86
CA GLU A 54 -21.14 27.38 -1.63
C GLU A 54 -20.95 25.93 -1.18
N ILE A 55 -20.07 25.18 -1.84
CA ILE A 55 -19.78 23.79 -1.48
C ILE A 55 -19.07 23.73 -0.12
N ARG A 56 -18.09 24.60 0.12
CA ARG A 56 -17.42 24.70 1.42
C ARG A 56 -18.43 24.94 2.54
N SER A 57 -19.35 25.88 2.35
CA SER A 57 -20.38 26.21 3.34
C SER A 57 -21.29 25.02 3.64
N SER A 58 -21.70 24.27 2.62
CA SER A 58 -22.48 23.04 2.79
C SER A 58 -21.72 21.99 3.60
N TRP A 59 -20.46 21.70 3.24
CA TRP A 59 -19.66 20.71 3.96
C TRP A 59 -19.38 21.14 5.41
N ILE A 60 -19.06 22.42 5.65
CA ILE A 60 -18.87 22.93 7.00
C ILE A 60 -20.16 22.78 7.83
N GLN A 61 -21.33 23.05 7.24
CA GLN A 61 -22.61 22.89 7.92
C GLN A 61 -22.89 21.43 8.29
N GLU A 62 -22.63 20.49 7.38
CA GLU A 62 -22.76 19.05 7.63
C GLU A 62 -21.84 18.60 8.77
N LEU A 63 -20.57 19.00 8.72
CA LEU A 63 -19.55 18.61 9.71
C LEU A 63 -19.76 19.26 11.08
N SER A 64 -20.41 20.43 11.14
CA SER A 64 -20.65 21.14 12.41
C SER A 64 -21.61 20.41 13.36
N ALA A 65 -22.31 19.37 12.89
CA ALA A 65 -23.13 18.51 13.74
C ALA A 65 -22.31 17.57 14.63
N GLU A 66 -21.09 17.23 14.22
CA GLU A 66 -20.27 16.19 14.86
C GLU A 66 -18.90 16.70 15.32
N PHE A 67 -18.33 17.67 14.58
CA PHE A 67 -16.97 18.13 14.81
C PHE A 67 -16.93 19.56 15.37
N SER A 68 -15.95 19.82 16.23
CA SER A 68 -15.72 21.16 16.74
C SER A 68 -15.17 22.10 15.66
N HIS A 69 -15.40 23.39 15.82
CA HIS A 69 -14.93 24.41 14.87
C HIS A 69 -13.41 24.36 14.62
N ILE A 70 -12.61 24.05 15.65
CA ILE A 70 -11.15 23.96 15.50
C ILE A 70 -10.75 22.78 14.60
N VAL A 71 -11.39 21.63 14.75
CA VAL A 71 -11.14 20.43 13.93
C VAL A 71 -11.51 20.72 12.48
N ILE A 72 -12.70 21.28 12.24
CA ILE A 72 -13.17 21.64 10.89
C ILE A 72 -12.21 22.64 10.25
N LYS A 73 -11.87 23.73 10.96
CA LYS A 73 -10.95 24.75 10.45
C LYS A 73 -9.60 24.14 10.07
N SER A 74 -9.03 23.30 10.92
CA SER A 74 -7.74 22.68 10.66
C SER A 74 -7.75 21.71 9.48
N ALA A 75 -8.84 20.95 9.31
CA ALA A 75 -9.02 20.10 8.14
C ALA A 75 -9.10 20.93 6.85
N PHE A 76 -9.88 22.00 6.83
CA PHE A 76 -10.00 22.89 5.67
C PHE A 76 -8.70 23.63 5.36
N ASP A 77 -7.99 24.14 6.37
CA ASP A 77 -6.67 24.75 6.20
C ASP A 77 -5.67 23.76 5.56
N GLU A 78 -5.79 22.46 5.85
CA GLU A 78 -4.96 21.43 5.22
C GLU A 78 -5.39 21.11 3.79
N LEU A 79 -6.69 20.97 3.53
CA LEU A 79 -7.20 20.76 2.17
C LEU A 79 -6.79 21.91 1.24
N ASP A 80 -6.84 23.15 1.73
CA ASP A 80 -6.40 24.32 0.99
C ASP A 80 -4.89 24.23 0.67
N ARG A 81 -4.05 23.88 1.66
CA ARG A 81 -2.61 23.61 1.43
C ARG A 81 -2.34 22.50 0.43
N CYS A 82 -3.18 21.45 0.40
CA CYS A 82 -3.05 20.38 -0.57
C CYS A 82 -3.35 20.88 -1.99
N VAL A 83 -4.37 21.71 -2.15
CA VAL A 83 -4.80 22.23 -3.46
C VAL A 83 -3.88 23.33 -3.98
N ASP A 84 -3.31 24.16 -3.11
CA ASP A 84 -2.36 25.22 -3.47
C ASP A 84 -1.04 24.67 -4.05
N LYS A 85 -0.68 23.44 -3.67
CA LYS A 85 0.53 22.75 -4.16
C LYS A 85 0.34 22.03 -5.49
N ILE A 86 -0.85 22.09 -6.10
CA ILE A 86 -1.12 21.45 -7.39
C ILE A 86 -0.49 22.29 -8.51
N SER A 87 0.69 21.90 -8.98
CA SER A 87 1.19 22.26 -10.31
C SER A 87 0.96 21.11 -11.30
N GLU A 88 0.99 21.43 -12.61
CA GLU A 88 0.64 20.54 -13.73
C GLU A 88 1.20 19.11 -13.57
N GLY A 89 0.32 18.13 -13.33
CA GLY A 89 0.71 16.72 -13.09
C GLY A 89 -0.14 15.91 -12.10
N GLU A 90 -1.24 16.45 -11.57
CA GLU A 90 -2.45 15.76 -11.08
C GLU A 90 -2.32 14.67 -10.00
N VAL A 91 -1.19 14.57 -9.28
CA VAL A 91 -1.10 13.74 -8.07
C VAL A 91 -1.65 14.51 -6.88
N LEU A 92 -2.69 13.95 -6.26
CA LEU A 92 -3.36 14.49 -5.09
C LEU A 92 -3.12 13.60 -3.87
N PRO A 93 -3.11 14.16 -2.65
CA PRO A 93 -3.24 13.36 -1.45
C PRO A 93 -4.53 12.53 -1.48
N GLY A 94 -4.39 11.24 -1.23
CA GLY A 94 -5.48 10.28 -1.17
C GLY A 94 -6.27 10.37 0.15
N PRO A 95 -7.41 9.66 0.25
CA PRO A 95 -8.26 9.71 1.41
C PRO A 95 -7.63 9.14 2.67
N VAL A 96 -6.88 8.04 2.53
CA VAL A 96 -6.10 7.47 3.61
C VAL A 96 -4.85 8.33 3.79
N ASP A 97 -4.53 8.66 5.04
CA ASP A 97 -3.36 9.46 5.36
C ASP A 97 -2.09 8.89 4.71
N ARG A 98 -1.27 9.77 4.11
CA ARG A 98 -0.03 9.43 3.38
C ARG A 98 -0.20 8.55 2.14
N THR A 99 -1.42 8.39 1.64
CA THR A 99 -1.66 7.85 0.30
C THR A 99 -1.77 8.97 -0.73
N TYR A 100 -1.59 8.63 -2.01
CA TYR A 100 -1.70 9.56 -3.12
C TYR A 100 -2.52 8.94 -4.25
N THR A 101 -3.26 9.76 -4.97
CA THR A 101 -4.16 9.35 -6.04
C THR A 101 -4.04 10.30 -7.23
N SER A 102 -4.44 9.83 -8.41
CA SER A 102 -4.58 10.66 -9.59
C SER A 102 -5.55 10.00 -10.57
N ASP A 103 -6.55 10.76 -11.02
CA ASP A 103 -7.57 10.28 -11.96
C ASP A 103 -7.10 10.32 -13.43
N THR A 104 -5.92 10.88 -13.68
CA THR A 104 -5.50 11.31 -15.03
C THR A 104 -4.05 10.95 -15.35
N ILE A 105 -3.29 10.46 -14.36
CA ILE A 105 -1.89 10.09 -14.51
C ILE A 105 -1.66 9.01 -15.58
N ILE A 106 -2.69 8.20 -15.84
CA ILE A 106 -2.71 7.22 -16.92
C ILE A 106 -3.46 7.83 -18.13
N PRO A 107 -2.76 8.18 -19.23
CA PRO A 107 -3.40 8.80 -20.37
C PRO A 107 -4.30 7.82 -21.12
N LEU A 108 -5.35 8.33 -21.76
CA LEU A 108 -6.41 7.51 -22.40
C LEU A 108 -5.86 6.52 -23.44
N ASN A 109 -4.81 6.87 -24.18
CA ASN A 109 -4.20 5.94 -25.14
C ASN A 109 -3.61 4.71 -24.44
N LEU A 110 -2.99 4.89 -23.27
CA LEU A 110 -2.40 3.79 -22.50
C LEU A 110 -3.49 2.91 -21.84
N GLN A 111 -4.60 3.53 -21.40
CA GLN A 111 -5.78 2.79 -20.94
C GLN A 111 -6.36 1.92 -22.07
N ASN A 112 -6.48 2.49 -23.28
CA ASN A 112 -6.97 1.75 -24.44
C ASN A 112 -6.02 0.61 -24.83
N ASP A 113 -4.71 0.82 -24.78
CA ASP A 113 -3.71 -0.22 -25.01
C ASP A 113 -3.91 -1.39 -24.03
N LEU A 114 -4.05 -1.09 -22.73
CA LEU A 114 -4.31 -2.08 -21.69
C LEU A 114 -5.59 -2.87 -21.96
N ILE A 115 -6.70 -2.17 -22.23
CA ILE A 115 -8.00 -2.80 -22.52
C ILE A 115 -7.90 -3.72 -23.75
N ASN A 116 -7.28 -3.26 -24.84
CA ASN A 116 -7.17 -4.04 -26.07
C ASN A 116 -6.28 -5.28 -25.90
N GLN A 117 -5.24 -5.19 -25.08
CA GLN A 117 -4.35 -6.31 -24.81
C GLN A 117 -4.96 -7.29 -23.80
N ALA A 118 -5.66 -6.81 -22.77
CA ALA A 118 -6.38 -7.64 -21.81
C ALA A 118 -7.51 -8.46 -22.47
N LYS A 119 -8.22 -7.89 -23.46
CA LYS A 119 -9.22 -8.62 -24.28
C LYS A 119 -8.67 -9.90 -24.92
N LYS A 120 -7.37 -9.96 -25.21
CA LYS A 120 -6.75 -11.17 -25.77
C LYS A 120 -6.74 -12.31 -24.76
N LEU A 121 -6.68 -12.00 -23.46
CA LEU A 121 -6.74 -12.96 -22.35
C LEU A 121 -8.18 -13.37 -22.03
N GLU A 122 -9.14 -12.47 -22.20
CA GLU A 122 -10.57 -12.75 -22.05
C GLU A 122 -11.11 -13.67 -23.15
N ASN A 123 -10.48 -13.64 -24.33
CA ASN A 123 -10.93 -14.38 -25.51
C ASN A 123 -10.42 -15.83 -25.52
N VAL A 124 -10.84 -16.60 -24.51
CA VAL A 124 -10.61 -18.04 -24.38
C VAL A 124 -11.96 -18.79 -24.41
N PRO A 125 -11.98 -20.12 -24.69
CA PRO A 125 -13.19 -20.93 -24.55
C PRO A 125 -13.85 -20.76 -23.17
N GLU A 126 -15.17 -20.93 -23.08
CA GLU A 126 -15.91 -20.72 -21.83
C GLU A 126 -15.43 -21.64 -20.71
N GLU A 127 -15.01 -22.87 -21.05
CA GLU A 127 -14.42 -23.81 -20.09
C GLU A 127 -13.09 -23.37 -19.49
N ASP A 128 -12.36 -22.47 -20.16
CA ASP A 128 -11.03 -21.98 -19.76
C ASP A 128 -11.11 -20.64 -19.01
N LEU A 129 -12.31 -20.07 -18.83
CA LEU A 129 -12.50 -18.83 -18.07
C LEU A 129 -12.30 -19.06 -16.56
N ASP A 130 -11.25 -18.43 -16.00
CA ASP A 130 -10.94 -18.48 -14.58
C ASP A 130 -11.79 -17.50 -13.77
N TRP A 131 -13.01 -17.91 -13.41
CA TRP A 131 -13.90 -17.10 -12.59
C TRP A 131 -13.45 -17.09 -11.13
N HIS A 132 -13.27 -15.91 -10.56
CA HIS A 132 -12.83 -15.74 -9.19
C HIS A 132 -13.77 -16.49 -8.22
N PRO A 133 -13.24 -17.33 -7.31
CA PRO A 133 -14.05 -18.07 -6.36
C PRO A 133 -14.99 -17.16 -5.54
N GLY A 134 -16.26 -17.58 -5.41
CA GLY A 134 -17.26 -16.80 -4.64
C GLY A 134 -17.82 -15.56 -5.37
N SER A 135 -17.33 -15.22 -6.57
CA SER A 135 -17.78 -14.04 -7.32
C SER A 135 -19.09 -14.24 -8.09
N LYS A 136 -19.69 -15.43 -8.10
CA LYS A 136 -20.87 -15.78 -8.93
C LYS A 136 -20.67 -15.44 -10.42
N LYS A 137 -19.46 -15.68 -10.96
CA LYS A 137 -19.08 -15.33 -12.34
C LYS A 137 -19.18 -13.83 -12.66
N GLN A 138 -18.83 -12.97 -11.70
CA GLN A 138 -18.80 -11.51 -11.90
C GLN A 138 -17.38 -10.96 -12.02
N VAL A 139 -16.39 -11.70 -11.53
CA VAL A 139 -14.98 -11.30 -11.55
C VAL A 139 -14.20 -12.40 -12.25
N LEU A 140 -13.52 -12.04 -13.34
CA LEU A 140 -12.69 -12.94 -14.14
C LEU A 140 -11.21 -12.65 -13.85
N ASP A 141 -10.48 -13.67 -13.44
CA ASP A 141 -9.06 -13.57 -13.10
C ASP A 141 -8.21 -13.75 -14.38
N LEU A 142 -7.76 -12.63 -14.98
CA LEU A 142 -6.89 -12.68 -16.16
C LEU A 142 -5.44 -12.96 -15.79
N VAL A 143 -5.01 -12.42 -14.66
CA VAL A 143 -3.72 -12.64 -14.03
C VAL A 143 -3.97 -12.79 -12.53
N HIS A 144 -3.44 -13.85 -11.92
CA HIS A 144 -3.66 -14.09 -10.50
C HIS A 144 -2.45 -14.79 -9.87
N PRO A 145 -1.93 -14.35 -8.72
CA PRO A 145 -0.76 -14.95 -8.06
C PRO A 145 -0.92 -16.45 -7.76
N SER A 146 -2.17 -16.94 -7.63
CA SER A 146 -2.47 -18.35 -7.38
C SER A 146 -2.53 -19.25 -8.62
N LEU A 147 -2.40 -18.72 -9.85
CA LEU A 147 -2.41 -19.56 -11.06
C LEU A 147 -1.12 -20.38 -11.23
N PHE A 148 0.02 -19.81 -10.79
CA PHE A 148 1.34 -20.44 -10.90
C PHE A 148 2.16 -20.18 -9.62
N PRO A 149 1.65 -20.60 -8.45
CA PRO A 149 2.37 -20.43 -7.20
C PRO A 149 3.55 -21.42 -7.14
N VAL A 150 4.51 -21.14 -6.28
CA VAL A 150 5.43 -22.18 -5.82
C VAL A 150 4.62 -23.22 -5.05
N ILE A 151 4.83 -24.48 -5.36
CA ILE A 151 4.33 -25.64 -4.62
C ILE A 151 5.54 -26.39 -4.06
N PHE A 152 5.64 -26.44 -2.74
CA PHE A 152 6.78 -27.07 -2.09
C PHE A 152 6.80 -28.57 -2.36
N GLY A 153 7.94 -29.09 -2.82
CA GLY A 153 8.09 -30.49 -3.22
C GLY A 153 7.71 -30.77 -4.69
N GLU A 154 7.22 -29.78 -5.44
CA GLU A 154 6.88 -29.93 -6.86
C GLU A 154 7.59 -28.91 -7.74
N THR A 155 7.57 -27.63 -7.35
CA THR A 155 8.22 -26.56 -8.10
C THR A 155 9.74 -26.72 -8.09
N ARG A 156 10.36 -26.42 -9.24
CA ARG A 156 11.81 -26.46 -9.43
C ARG A 156 12.39 -25.07 -9.31
N ALA A 157 13.53 -24.94 -8.63
CA ALA A 157 14.34 -23.72 -8.64
C ALA A 157 15.75 -24.03 -9.15
N ILE A 158 16.36 -23.05 -9.81
CA ILE A 158 17.72 -23.16 -10.36
C ILE A 158 18.79 -23.11 -9.26
N ALA A 159 18.51 -22.43 -8.15
CA ALA A 159 19.38 -22.31 -7.00
C ALA A 159 18.57 -22.37 -5.69
N ASN A 160 19.22 -22.80 -4.61
CA ASN A 160 18.65 -22.84 -3.25
C ASN A 160 18.88 -21.55 -2.45
N SER A 161 19.61 -20.61 -3.03
CA SER A 161 19.89 -19.27 -2.57
C SER A 161 20.07 -18.43 -3.82
N VAL A 162 19.28 -17.37 -3.97
CA VAL A 162 19.45 -16.40 -5.05
C VAL A 162 19.99 -15.12 -4.43
N GLU A 163 21.03 -14.57 -5.06
CA GLU A 163 21.41 -13.19 -4.77
C GLU A 163 20.22 -12.31 -5.18
N PRO A 164 19.72 -11.41 -4.30
CA PRO A 164 18.48 -10.68 -4.53
C PRO A 164 18.52 -9.70 -5.70
N ASN A 165 19.69 -9.49 -6.32
CA ASN A 165 19.94 -8.40 -7.25
C ASN A 165 20.03 -8.83 -8.73
N GLU A 166 19.88 -10.12 -9.04
CA GLU A 166 19.97 -10.60 -10.42
C GLU A 166 18.80 -11.55 -10.75
N VAL A 167 18.04 -11.20 -11.78
CA VAL A 167 16.98 -12.06 -12.33
C VAL A 167 17.51 -12.79 -13.56
N GLU A 168 17.66 -14.10 -13.43
CA GLU A 168 18.11 -14.96 -14.52
C GLU A 168 17.14 -14.92 -15.71
N CYS A 169 17.69 -14.99 -16.93
CA CYS A 169 16.87 -14.96 -18.13
C CYS A 169 15.96 -16.19 -18.17
N TRP A 170 14.64 -15.97 -18.22
CA TRP A 170 13.68 -17.07 -18.21
C TRP A 170 13.88 -18.06 -19.37
N LYS A 171 14.38 -17.59 -20.52
CA LYS A 171 14.66 -18.44 -21.70
C LYS A 171 15.76 -19.47 -21.45
N SER A 172 16.75 -19.14 -20.63
CA SER A 172 17.81 -20.09 -20.25
C SER A 172 17.41 -20.96 -19.06
N ALA A 173 16.47 -20.52 -18.23
CA ALA A 173 16.06 -21.22 -17.03
C ALA A 173 14.86 -22.15 -17.21
N ILE A 174 14.01 -21.94 -18.23
CA ILE A 174 12.76 -22.70 -18.41
C ILE A 174 13.02 -24.22 -18.49
N GLY A 175 12.28 -24.99 -17.70
CA GLY A 175 12.42 -26.45 -17.61
C GLY A 175 13.66 -26.95 -16.86
N THR A 176 14.52 -26.05 -16.38
CA THR A 176 15.71 -26.42 -15.60
C THR A 176 15.42 -26.44 -14.09
N GLY A 177 16.47 -26.56 -13.27
CA GLY A 177 16.37 -26.53 -11.81
C GLY A 177 15.93 -27.86 -11.18
N LYS A 178 15.88 -27.84 -9.86
CA LYS A 178 15.59 -29.02 -9.04
C LYS A 178 14.61 -28.68 -7.93
N VAL A 179 13.80 -29.66 -7.56
CA VAL A 179 12.82 -29.54 -6.46
C VAL A 179 13.53 -29.32 -5.11
N GLU A 180 14.68 -29.96 -4.90
CA GLU A 180 15.48 -29.84 -3.66
C GLU A 180 15.95 -28.40 -3.34
N ASN A 181 15.92 -27.52 -4.36
CA ASN A 181 16.27 -26.11 -4.19
C ASN A 181 15.15 -25.27 -3.59
N VAL A 182 13.90 -25.75 -3.64
CA VAL A 182 12.74 -25.05 -3.05
C VAL A 182 12.44 -25.66 -1.69
N LYS A 183 12.81 -24.94 -0.62
CA LYS A 183 12.61 -25.40 0.76
C LYS A 183 11.38 -24.74 1.37
N SER A 184 10.44 -25.56 1.85
CA SER A 184 9.37 -25.09 2.74
C SER A 184 9.99 -24.75 4.09
N LYS A 185 9.61 -23.60 4.66
CA LYS A 185 9.98 -23.26 6.04
C LYS A 185 9.26 -24.23 6.98
N SER A 186 9.95 -24.76 7.97
CA SER A 186 9.31 -25.49 9.07
C SER A 186 8.91 -24.51 10.19
N PRO A 187 7.95 -24.88 11.07
CA PRO A 187 7.66 -24.09 12.27
C PRO A 187 8.90 -23.80 13.13
N LYS A 188 9.93 -24.67 13.10
CA LYS A 188 11.18 -24.49 13.82
C LYS A 188 12.07 -23.41 13.21
N ASP A 189 11.97 -23.16 11.90
CA ASP A 189 12.75 -22.12 11.24
C ASP A 189 12.27 -20.70 11.63
N PHE A 190 11.01 -20.57 12.07
CA PHE A 190 10.47 -19.29 12.57
C PHE A 190 11.00 -18.90 13.96
N GLN A 191 11.31 -19.87 14.83
CA GLN A 191 11.90 -19.58 16.16
C GLN A 191 13.26 -18.89 16.07
N ILE A 192 13.99 -19.05 14.95
CA ILE A 192 15.32 -18.45 14.76
C ILE A 192 15.23 -16.94 14.46
N TYR A 193 14.17 -16.49 13.78
CA TYR A 193 14.03 -15.08 13.40
C TYR A 193 13.33 -14.22 14.46
N LEU A 194 12.56 -14.83 15.37
CA LEU A 194 11.76 -14.15 16.38
C LEU A 194 11.86 -14.87 17.75
N PRO A 195 13.02 -14.80 18.43
CA PRO A 195 13.27 -15.58 19.65
C PRO A 195 12.38 -15.20 20.85
N PHE A 196 11.66 -14.08 20.80
CA PHE A 196 10.79 -13.59 21.87
C PHE A 196 9.31 -13.94 21.72
N PHE A 197 8.88 -14.54 20.59
CA PHE A 197 7.47 -14.89 20.38
C PHE A 197 7.24 -16.37 20.75
N ILE A 198 6.78 -16.58 21.99
CA ILE A 198 6.55 -17.88 22.63
C ILE A 198 5.38 -18.65 21.96
N GLU A 199 5.69 -19.91 21.59
CA GLU A 199 4.91 -21.17 21.50
C GLU A 199 3.42 -21.24 21.09
N ASN A 200 2.70 -20.13 20.86
CA ASN A 200 1.30 -20.14 20.42
C ASN A 200 0.99 -19.01 19.43
N SER A 201 1.92 -18.71 18.51
CA SER A 201 1.68 -17.62 17.56
C SER A 201 0.59 -18.00 16.55
N GLN A 202 -0.48 -17.20 16.54
CA GLN A 202 -1.44 -17.17 15.43
C GLN A 202 -0.79 -16.90 14.07
N GLU A 203 0.49 -16.52 14.05
CA GLU A 203 1.28 -16.31 12.84
C GLU A 203 1.48 -17.56 12.00
N SER A 204 1.50 -18.76 12.62
CA SER A 204 1.52 -20.01 11.85
C SER A 204 0.31 -20.16 10.90
N ASN A 205 -0.80 -19.44 11.16
CA ASN A 205 -1.98 -19.43 10.29
C ASN A 205 -1.81 -18.55 9.04
N TYR A 206 -0.86 -17.60 9.02
CA TYR A 206 -0.63 -16.71 7.87
C TYR A 206 0.40 -17.25 6.88
N TYR A 207 1.08 -18.34 7.22
CA TYR A 207 2.05 -19.00 6.35
C TYR A 207 1.52 -20.32 5.83
N SER A 208 1.61 -20.52 4.52
CA SER A 208 1.36 -21.82 3.90
C SER A 208 2.66 -22.62 3.85
N TYR A 209 2.62 -23.84 4.38
CA TYR A 209 3.69 -24.82 4.26
C TYR A 209 3.64 -25.62 2.96
N LYS A 210 2.61 -25.38 2.13
CA LYS A 210 2.34 -26.10 0.88
C LYS A 210 2.68 -25.28 -0.35
N TYR A 211 2.47 -23.97 -0.30
CA TYR A 211 2.61 -23.10 -1.45
C TYR A 211 2.97 -21.65 -1.07
N GLN A 212 3.53 -20.92 -2.03
CA GLN A 212 3.91 -19.51 -1.87
C GLN A 212 3.69 -18.75 -3.18
N TRP A 213 3.12 -17.55 -3.11
CA TRP A 213 3.09 -16.64 -4.26
C TRP A 213 4.47 -16.02 -4.48
N LEU A 214 4.92 -15.92 -5.73
CA LEU A 214 6.11 -15.14 -6.05
C LEU A 214 5.70 -13.77 -6.57
N PRO A 215 6.48 -12.73 -6.24
CA PRO A 215 6.30 -11.41 -6.83
C PRO A 215 6.79 -11.39 -8.29
N SER A 216 6.31 -10.40 -9.03
CA SER A 216 6.95 -9.96 -10.27
C SER A 216 8.01 -8.90 -9.94
N GLU A 217 9.26 -9.21 -10.20
CA GLU A 217 10.40 -8.29 -10.10
C GLU A 217 10.37 -7.23 -11.20
N VAL A 218 10.60 -5.98 -10.80
CA VAL A 218 10.63 -4.79 -11.66
C VAL A 218 11.90 -3.98 -11.39
N GLU A 219 12.70 -3.75 -12.43
CA GLU A 219 13.84 -2.84 -12.38
C GLU A 219 13.40 -1.41 -12.73
N ILE A 220 13.87 -0.45 -11.93
CA ILE A 220 13.66 0.98 -12.19
C ILE A 220 15.01 1.63 -12.48
N ASP A 221 15.14 2.26 -13.64
CA ASP A 221 16.37 2.97 -14.02
C ASP A 221 16.46 4.37 -13.37
N SER A 222 17.60 5.04 -13.54
CA SER A 222 17.84 6.38 -12.99
C SER A 222 16.95 7.49 -13.57
N LYS A 223 16.18 7.19 -14.62
CA LYS A 223 15.20 8.10 -15.25
C LYS A 223 13.76 7.74 -14.88
N GLY A 224 13.56 6.77 -13.99
CA GLY A 224 12.23 6.29 -13.60
C GLY A 224 11.58 5.39 -14.64
N LYS A 225 12.35 4.80 -15.57
CA LYS A 225 11.83 3.80 -16.51
C LYS A 225 11.73 2.45 -15.83
N ALA A 226 10.57 1.81 -15.99
CA ALA A 226 10.28 0.52 -15.40
C ALA A 226 10.48 -0.59 -16.42
N LYS A 227 11.12 -1.67 -15.99
CA LYS A 227 11.27 -2.90 -16.77
C LYS A 227 10.85 -4.08 -15.91
N ILE A 228 9.85 -4.83 -16.34
CA ILE A 228 9.51 -6.09 -15.71
C ILE A 228 10.52 -7.12 -16.20
N VAL A 229 11.36 -7.59 -15.28
CA VAL A 229 12.48 -8.48 -15.58
C VAL A 229 12.18 -9.95 -15.31
N SER A 230 11.03 -10.21 -14.67
CA SER A 230 10.56 -11.55 -14.34
C SER A 230 9.18 -11.85 -14.95
N TYR A 231 8.52 -12.88 -14.46
CA TYR A 231 7.23 -13.33 -14.95
C TYR A 231 6.07 -12.53 -14.33
N ILE A 232 4.98 -12.37 -15.07
CA ILE A 232 3.65 -12.06 -14.52
C ILE A 232 2.83 -13.34 -14.64
N ASN A 233 2.15 -13.74 -13.57
CA ASN A 233 1.29 -14.92 -13.58
C ASN A 233 0.33 -14.87 -14.78
N ASN A 234 0.28 -15.97 -15.55
CA ASN A 234 -0.55 -16.13 -16.76
C ASN A 234 -0.11 -15.32 -17.99
N LEU A 235 0.97 -14.54 -17.94
CA LEU A 235 1.47 -13.79 -19.09
C LEU A 235 2.81 -14.34 -19.58
N HIS A 236 2.80 -15.05 -20.71
CA HIS A 236 4.04 -15.42 -21.39
C HIS A 236 4.75 -14.17 -21.98
N PRO A 237 6.04 -13.89 -21.66
CA PRO A 237 6.72 -12.66 -22.06
C PRO A 237 6.82 -12.42 -23.57
N ASP A 238 7.02 -13.46 -24.38
CA ASP A 238 7.09 -13.31 -25.85
C ASP A 238 5.71 -13.19 -26.52
N ILE A 239 4.67 -13.86 -25.98
CA ILE A 239 3.33 -13.86 -26.58
C ILE A 239 2.59 -12.57 -26.21
N HIS A 240 2.78 -12.10 -24.97
CA HIS A 240 2.13 -10.92 -24.42
C HIS A 240 3.09 -9.74 -24.28
N GLN A 241 4.09 -9.65 -25.16
CA GLN A 241 5.13 -8.61 -25.10
C GLN A 241 4.54 -7.19 -25.06
N GLU A 242 3.50 -6.93 -25.85
CA GLU A 242 2.81 -5.64 -25.86
C GLU A 242 2.19 -5.31 -24.49
N LEU A 243 1.61 -6.31 -23.82
CA LEU A 243 1.00 -6.15 -22.49
C LEU A 243 2.04 -5.88 -21.41
N TYR A 244 3.19 -6.56 -21.46
CA TYR A 244 4.33 -6.25 -20.62
C TYR A 244 4.76 -4.78 -20.76
N ILE A 245 4.94 -4.31 -22.00
CA ILE A 245 5.33 -2.92 -22.29
C ILE A 245 4.27 -1.92 -21.77
N THR A 246 2.99 -2.25 -21.89
CA THR A 246 1.90 -1.40 -21.38
C THR A 246 1.91 -1.33 -19.86
N ILE A 247 2.05 -2.47 -19.16
CA ILE A 247 2.12 -2.51 -17.69
C ILE A 247 3.36 -1.75 -17.20
N GLU A 248 4.52 -1.92 -17.85
CA GLU A 248 5.74 -1.14 -17.57
C GLU A 248 5.46 0.37 -17.63
N LYS A 249 4.86 0.85 -18.72
CA LYS A 249 4.49 2.27 -18.89
C LYS A 249 3.48 2.76 -17.86
N ILE A 250 2.54 1.92 -17.43
CA ILE A 250 1.60 2.26 -16.37
C ILE A 250 2.35 2.37 -15.04
N PHE A 251 3.24 1.42 -14.75
CA PHE A 251 4.04 1.42 -13.53
C PHE A 251 4.93 2.66 -13.44
N GLU A 252 5.59 3.05 -14.55
CA GLU A 252 6.35 4.32 -14.66
C GLU A 252 5.54 5.54 -14.21
N ARG A 253 4.24 5.56 -14.52
CA ARG A 253 3.33 6.65 -14.15
C ARG A 253 2.92 6.59 -12.68
N ILE A 254 2.89 5.42 -12.06
CA ILE A 254 2.51 5.23 -10.66
C ILE A 254 3.70 5.48 -9.70
N ILE A 255 4.95 5.37 -10.17
CA ILE A 255 6.16 5.59 -9.36
C ILE A 255 6.10 6.87 -8.50
N PRO A 256 5.70 8.05 -9.02
CA PRO A 256 5.59 9.26 -8.20
C PRO A 256 4.63 9.13 -7.00
N LEU A 257 3.53 8.38 -7.13
CA LEU A 257 2.58 8.16 -6.02
C LEU A 257 3.23 7.32 -4.92
N ILE A 258 3.97 6.28 -5.33
CA ILE A 258 4.72 5.41 -4.41
C ILE A 258 5.83 6.22 -3.73
N GLN A 259 6.59 7.03 -4.48
CA GLN A 259 7.66 7.88 -3.95
C GLN A 259 7.14 8.90 -2.93
N ASN A 260 6.01 9.54 -3.21
CA ASN A 260 5.40 10.46 -2.26
C ASN A 260 4.98 9.73 -0.97
N THR A 261 4.33 8.56 -1.11
CA THR A 261 3.94 7.70 0.03
C THR A 261 5.16 7.35 0.89
N LEU A 262 6.24 6.89 0.26
CA LEU A 262 7.46 6.50 0.97
C LEU A 262 8.16 7.69 1.63
N THR A 263 8.19 8.84 0.96
CA THR A 263 8.80 10.08 1.48
C THR A 263 8.09 10.56 2.74
N ASP A 264 6.76 10.56 2.73
CA ASP A 264 5.96 10.92 3.88
C ASP A 264 6.14 9.90 5.02
N CYS A 265 6.12 8.61 4.72
CA CYS A 265 6.36 7.56 5.72
C CYS A 265 7.74 7.70 6.39
N ILE A 266 8.81 7.91 5.63
CA ILE A 266 10.17 8.07 6.17
C ILE A 266 10.27 9.36 7.00
N SER A 267 9.69 10.45 6.51
CA SER A 267 9.72 11.75 7.20
C SER A 267 9.06 11.70 8.58
N THR A 268 8.07 10.82 8.77
CA THR A 268 7.41 10.59 10.07
C THR A 268 8.22 9.72 11.03
N THR A 269 9.08 8.83 10.53
CA THR A 269 9.94 7.96 11.36
C THR A 269 11.14 8.73 11.94
N ILE A 270 11.63 9.74 11.22
CA ILE A 270 12.62 10.69 11.75
C ILE A 270 11.89 11.61 12.72
N ASP A 271 12.40 11.81 13.94
CA ASP A 271 11.80 12.53 15.09
C ASP A 271 11.23 13.96 14.89
N ASN A 272 11.14 14.43 13.65
CA ASN A 272 10.66 15.73 13.20
C ASN A 272 9.13 15.88 13.17
N LEU A 273 8.36 14.98 13.80
CA LEU A 273 6.90 15.09 13.91
C LEU A 273 6.53 16.36 14.69
N SER A 274 6.20 17.42 13.96
CA SER A 274 5.41 18.52 14.49
C SER A 274 3.96 18.02 14.59
N PRO A 275 3.30 18.18 15.75
CA PRO A 275 1.89 17.82 15.88
C PRO A 275 1.05 18.52 14.80
N ARG A 276 0.02 17.87 14.28
CA ARG A 276 -0.81 18.40 13.18
C ARG A 276 -1.55 19.67 13.59
N LEU A 277 -1.86 19.79 14.88
CA LEU A 277 -2.40 20.99 15.51
C LEU A 277 -1.36 21.65 16.42
N ASN A 278 -1.44 22.97 16.57
CA ASN A 278 -0.63 23.68 17.57
C ASN A 278 -0.92 23.12 18.98
N LYS A 279 0.13 23.04 19.82
CA LYS A 279 0.04 22.53 21.19
C LYS A 279 -1.03 23.25 22.03
N ASP A 280 -1.24 24.53 21.77
CA ASP A 280 -2.23 25.36 22.46
C ASP A 280 -3.69 24.97 22.15
N ASN A 281 -3.93 24.21 21.08
CA ASN A 281 -5.27 23.75 20.70
C ASN A 281 -5.67 22.44 21.41
N TYR A 282 -4.74 21.78 22.10
CA TYR A 282 -5.05 20.55 22.80
C TYR A 282 -5.68 20.84 24.16
N TYR A 283 -6.61 19.97 24.57
CA TYR A 283 -7.13 19.98 25.94
C TYR A 283 -5.98 19.68 26.90
N ASN A 284 -5.60 20.67 27.71
CA ASN A 284 -4.75 20.46 28.86
C ASN A 284 -5.66 20.14 30.06
N GLU A 285 -6.20 18.92 30.08
CA GLU A 285 -7.14 18.44 31.09
C GLU A 285 -6.53 17.28 31.89
N SER A 286 -7.08 17.00 33.08
CA SER A 286 -6.62 15.85 33.87
C SER A 286 -7.10 14.54 33.25
N PHE A 287 -6.43 13.42 33.57
CA PHE A 287 -6.86 12.09 33.11
C PHE A 287 -8.32 11.80 33.51
N ASN A 288 -8.73 12.20 34.71
CA ASN A 288 -10.10 12.00 35.19
C ASN A 288 -11.12 12.81 34.38
N ASP A 289 -10.79 14.05 33.99
CA ASP A 289 -11.66 14.86 33.14
C ASP A 289 -11.80 14.23 31.75
N PHE A 290 -10.70 13.71 31.18
CA PHE A 290 -10.72 12.96 29.94
C PHE A 290 -11.61 11.70 30.03
N VAL A 291 -11.44 10.88 31.07
CA VAL A 291 -12.23 9.65 31.29
C VAL A 291 -13.72 9.96 31.40
N ASN A 292 -14.09 11.00 32.15
CA ASN A 292 -15.49 11.41 32.30
C ASN A 292 -16.08 11.94 30.99
N ARG A 293 -15.27 12.61 30.17
CA ARG A 293 -15.72 13.25 28.92
C ARG A 293 -15.78 12.28 27.74
N VAL A 294 -14.85 11.33 27.64
CA VAL A 294 -14.67 10.45 26.47
C VAL A 294 -15.01 9.01 26.80
N CYS A 295 -14.36 8.43 27.80
CA CYS A 295 -14.46 7.00 28.05
C CYS A 295 -15.81 6.58 28.63
N THR A 296 -16.36 7.38 29.53
CA THR A 296 -17.62 7.07 30.23
C THR A 296 -18.83 7.15 29.30
N PRO A 297 -19.00 8.20 28.47
CA PRO A 297 -20.13 8.27 27.53
C PRO A 297 -20.08 7.20 26.44
N GLU A 298 -18.88 6.80 26.02
CA GLU A 298 -18.67 5.80 24.97
C GLU A 298 -18.55 4.36 25.50
N SER A 299 -18.68 4.15 26.82
CA SER A 299 -18.53 2.82 27.47
C SER A 299 -17.21 2.12 27.14
N LEU A 300 -16.13 2.89 27.01
CA LEU A 300 -14.81 2.40 26.61
C LEU A 300 -13.98 1.83 27.76
N LEU A 301 -14.45 1.95 29.01
CA LEU A 301 -13.79 1.38 30.18
C LEU A 301 -14.67 0.30 30.79
N THR A 302 -14.03 -0.77 31.24
CA THR A 302 -14.67 -1.81 32.05
C THR A 302 -14.69 -1.39 33.52
N ASP A 303 -15.62 -1.93 34.32
CA ASP A 303 -15.82 -1.59 35.74
C ASP A 303 -14.54 -1.76 36.61
N GLU A 304 -13.50 -2.44 36.12
CA GLU A 304 -12.21 -2.61 36.79
C GLU A 304 -11.21 -1.46 36.54
N GLU A 305 -11.46 -0.58 35.56
CA GLU A 305 -10.54 0.49 35.15
C GLU A 305 -10.96 1.89 35.64
N SER A 306 -12.12 2.01 36.28
CA SER A 306 -12.56 3.25 36.94
C SER A 306 -11.95 3.36 38.35
N ILE A 307 -10.80 4.01 38.47
CA ILE A 307 -10.20 4.42 39.76
C ILE A 307 -10.46 5.91 40.01
#